data_AF-A0A497SKJ2-F1
#
_entry.id   AF-A0A497SKJ2-F1
#
_cell.length_a   1.000
_cell.length_b   1.000
_cell.length_c   1.000
_cell.angle_alpha   90.00
_cell.angle_beta   90.00
_cell.angle_gamma   90.00
#
_symmetry.space_group_name_H-M   'P 1'
#
loop_
_entity.id
_entity.type
_entity.pdbx_description
1 polymer ?
#
loop_
_entity_poly.entity_id
_entity_poly.type
_entity_poly.pdbx_seq_one_letter_code
_entity_poly.pdbx_strand_id
1 'polypeptide(L)'
;MMKTKNRKQIIVLVGCILGGIVTGIIITAHHLGKTEGRIFPVAILIMVVGASIAGIIKYLVDKRKGINTTSKLTLTVSLCVIVGLLIGVGIGYHYFFKQNTVSYKVENCEAEFPKFNGPLVSYDEQNKTLSAEVWVNCCGVEVKVEKEGSTYKILERQVGELCRCMCKRKVTIFNVSEDAEVVFSDKDGNYYTLSPNLKFCGWSTYGKCDSDEDCLASGCSKQVCQSKFEGSIITTCEWFDCYNARKFNVACKCVEGRCQWTREQ
;
A
#
# COMPACT_ATOMS: atom_id res chain seq x y z
N MET A 1 34.20 15.42 53.42
CA MET A 1 32.84 15.03 53.83
C MET A 1 31.82 15.68 52.89
N MET A 2 31.60 15.09 51.71
CA MET A 2 30.81 15.71 50.63
C MET A 2 29.47 14.98 50.49
N LYS A 3 28.40 15.75 50.75
CA LYS A 3 26.95 15.45 50.73
C LYS A 3 26.51 14.22 49.90
N THR A 4 25.91 13.24 50.59
CA THR A 4 25.08 12.13 50.09
C THR A 4 23.80 12.54 49.34
N LYS A 5 23.50 13.84 49.24
CA LYS A 5 22.25 14.39 48.66
C LYS A 5 22.09 14.10 47.15
N ASN A 6 23.16 13.70 46.46
CA ASN A 6 23.19 13.60 45.00
C ASN A 6 22.95 12.19 44.42
N ARG A 7 22.76 11.15 45.26
CA ARG A 7 22.61 9.75 44.80
C ARG A 7 21.18 9.45 44.31
N LYS A 8 20.16 9.99 44.97
CA LYS A 8 18.75 9.83 44.57
C LYS A 8 18.46 10.46 43.19
N GLN A 9 19.00 11.65 42.92
CA GLN A 9 18.81 12.31 41.62
C GLN A 9 19.41 11.53 40.43
N ILE A 10 20.54 10.84 40.61
CA ILE A 10 21.12 10.01 39.53
C ILE A 10 20.26 8.79 39.27
N ILE A 11 19.77 8.10 40.32
CA ILE A 11 18.94 6.91 40.16
C ILE A 11 17.66 7.24 39.41
N VAL A 12 17.05 8.38 39.74
CA VAL A 12 15.87 8.88 39.02
C VAL A 12 16.21 9.19 37.56
N LEU A 13 17.33 9.86 37.28
CA LEU A 13 17.74 10.19 35.91
C LEU A 13 18.00 8.95 35.05
N VAL A 14 18.71 7.96 35.60
CA VAL A 14 19.02 6.70 34.92
C VAL A 14 17.75 5.87 34.69
N GLY A 15 16.83 5.86 35.66
CA GLY A 15 15.52 5.21 35.52
C GLY A 15 14.68 5.84 34.40
N CYS A 16 14.65 7.18 34.30
CA CYS A 16 13.94 7.88 33.23
C CYS A 16 14.54 7.59 31.84
N ILE A 17 15.86 7.52 31.72
CA ILE A 17 16.53 7.22 30.44
C ILE A 17 16.27 5.77 30.01
N LEU A 18 16.42 4.81 30.92
CA LEU A 18 16.14 3.40 30.62
C LEU A 18 14.66 3.18 30.29
N GLY A 19 13.75 3.81 31.04
CA GLY A 19 12.32 3.76 30.74
C GLY A 19 11.99 4.32 29.35
N GLY A 20 12.59 5.45 28.98
CA GLY A 20 12.42 6.05 27.65
C GLY A 20 12.92 5.15 26.52
N ILE A 21 14.08 4.51 26.68
CA ILE A 21 14.65 3.60 25.68
C ILE A 21 13.77 2.36 25.50
N VAL A 22 13.35 1.72 26.60
CA VAL A 22 12.50 0.51 26.54
C VAL A 22 11.15 0.84 25.90
N THR A 23 10.52 1.94 26.31
CA THR A 23 9.23 2.36 25.75
C THR A 23 9.35 2.70 24.26
N GLY A 24 10.43 3.38 23.86
CA GLY A 24 10.71 3.69 22.45
C GLY A 24 10.91 2.44 21.60
N ILE A 25 11.62 1.43 22.12
CA ILE A 25 11.81 0.14 21.43
C ILE A 25 10.46 -0.58 21.24
N ILE A 26 9.61 -0.62 22.28
CA ILE A 26 8.30 -1.28 22.21
C ILE A 26 7.39 -0.59 21.17
N ILE A 27 7.32 0.75 21.20
CA ILE A 27 6.50 1.52 20.23
C ILE A 27 7.00 1.29 18.80
N THR A 28 8.31 1.31 18.60
CA THR A 28 8.93 1.13 17.28
C THR A 28 8.72 -0.30 16.76
N ALA A 29 8.88 -1.31 17.62
CA ALA A 29 8.59 -2.71 17.29
C ALA A 29 7.11 -2.94 16.96
N HIS A 30 6.20 -2.32 17.71
CA HIS A 30 4.75 -2.42 17.47
C HIS A 30 4.34 -1.78 16.13
N HIS A 31 4.95 -0.67 15.74
CA HIS A 31 4.70 -0.05 14.44
C HIS A 31 5.38 -0.78 13.26
N LEU A 32 6.57 -1.37 13.48
CA LEU A 32 7.30 -2.10 12.43
C LEU A 32 6.82 -3.53 12.20
N GLY A 33 6.17 -4.16 13.18
CA GLY A 33 5.56 -5.49 13.03
C GLY A 33 4.49 -5.56 11.94
N LYS A 34 4.01 -4.41 11.45
CA LYS A 34 3.06 -4.31 10.34
C LYS A 34 3.71 -4.13 8.96
N THR A 35 5.03 -3.94 8.90
CA THR A 35 5.77 -3.76 7.64
C THR A 35 6.66 -4.98 7.40
N GLU A 36 6.15 -5.93 6.61
CA GLU A 36 6.90 -7.12 6.19
C GLU A 36 8.21 -6.72 5.47
N GLY A 37 9.37 -7.06 6.05
CA GLY A 37 10.64 -7.15 5.31
C GLY A 37 11.75 -6.13 5.59
N ARG A 38 11.59 -5.11 6.46
CA ARG A 38 12.66 -4.10 6.71
C ARG A 38 13.23 -4.07 8.13
N ILE A 39 13.58 -5.24 8.65
CA ILE A 39 14.10 -5.42 10.03
C ILE A 39 15.56 -4.92 10.18
N PHE A 40 16.33 -4.84 9.08
CA PHE A 40 17.78 -4.65 9.14
C PHE A 40 18.28 -3.24 9.54
N PRO A 41 17.68 -2.11 9.09
CA PRO A 41 18.22 -0.78 9.38
C PRO A 41 18.02 -0.33 10.83
N VAL A 42 16.91 -0.76 11.45
CA VAL A 42 16.50 -0.27 12.77
C VAL A 42 17.32 -0.90 13.89
N ALA A 43 17.66 -2.19 13.77
CA ALA A 43 18.50 -2.88 14.74
C ALA A 43 19.92 -2.28 14.81
N ILE A 44 20.51 -1.94 13.65
CA ILE A 44 21.82 -1.30 13.57
C ILE A 44 21.78 0.06 14.25
N LEU A 45 20.73 0.86 14.00
CA LEU A 45 20.59 2.18 14.61
C LEU A 45 20.46 2.09 16.13
N ILE A 46 19.71 1.13 16.65
CA ILE A 46 19.55 0.89 18.10
C ILE A 46 20.88 0.51 18.74
N MET A 47 21.66 -0.39 18.12
CA MET A 47 22.96 -0.80 18.65
C MET A 47 23.96 0.37 18.72
N VAL A 48 24.02 1.20 17.67
CA VAL A 48 24.94 2.35 17.60
C VAL A 48 24.53 3.44 18.61
N VAL A 49 23.23 3.71 18.76
CA VAL A 49 22.73 4.67 19.76
C VAL A 49 22.98 4.14 21.17
N GLY A 50 22.72 2.85 21.42
CA GLY A 50 22.97 2.22 22.71
C GLY A 50 24.43 2.28 23.14
N ALA A 51 25.36 1.96 22.22
CA ALA A 51 26.80 2.06 22.48
C ALA A 51 27.25 3.50 22.77
N SER A 52 26.71 4.48 22.03
CA SER A 52 26.98 5.91 22.23
C SER A 52 26.50 6.39 23.60
N ILE A 53 25.29 6.01 24.01
CA ILE A 53 24.72 6.36 25.33
C ILE A 53 25.56 5.73 26.46
N ALA A 54 25.93 4.46 26.33
CA ALA A 54 26.77 3.79 27.32
C ALA A 54 28.14 4.48 27.49
N GLY A 55 28.75 4.92 26.39
CA GLY A 55 29.99 5.70 26.40
C GLY A 55 29.85 7.02 27.15
N ILE A 56 28.76 7.77 26.93
CA ILE A 56 28.48 9.04 27.62
C ILE A 56 28.27 8.79 29.12
N ILE A 57 27.50 7.78 29.50
CA ILE A 57 27.26 7.43 30.91
C ILE A 57 28.57 7.11 31.61
N LYS A 58 29.44 6.29 30.99
CA LYS A 58 30.74 5.93 31.55
C LYS A 58 31.62 7.17 31.77
N TYR A 59 31.70 8.07 30.80
CA TYR A 59 32.42 9.34 30.93
C TYR A 59 31.93 10.18 32.12
N LEU A 60 30.61 10.32 32.29
CA LEU A 60 30.03 11.08 33.40
C LEU A 60 30.34 10.47 34.77
N VAL A 61 30.38 9.13 34.85
CA VAL A 61 30.75 8.40 36.08
C VAL A 61 32.22 8.59 36.42
N ASP A 62 33.12 8.45 35.44
CA ASP A 62 34.57 8.60 35.65
C ASP A 62 34.93 10.02 36.04
N LYS A 63 34.29 11.03 35.43
CA LYS A 63 34.44 12.44 35.79
C LYS A 63 34.01 12.72 37.24
N ARG A 64 32.93 12.09 37.72
CA ARG A 64 32.52 12.21 39.13
C ARG A 64 33.51 11.60 40.11
N LYS A 65 34.24 10.55 39.71
CA LYS A 65 35.26 9.90 40.54
C LYS A 65 36.59 10.67 40.56
N GLY A 66 36.69 11.79 39.85
CA GLY A 66 37.94 12.57 39.75
C GLY A 66 39.03 11.87 38.95
N ILE A 67 38.67 10.83 38.18
CA ILE A 67 39.63 10.15 37.30
C ILE A 67 39.85 11.07 36.10
N ASN A 68 41.06 11.64 36.01
CA ASN A 68 41.47 12.55 34.96
C ASN A 68 41.67 11.75 33.65
N THR A 69 40.58 11.32 33.03
CA THR A 69 40.60 10.62 31.75
C THR A 69 40.77 11.63 30.62
N THR A 70 41.55 11.24 29.60
CA THR A 70 41.80 11.93 28.30
C THR A 70 40.54 12.05 27.41
N SER A 71 39.37 12.16 28.03
CA SER A 71 38.08 11.78 27.45
C SER A 71 37.26 12.93 26.88
N LYS A 72 37.83 14.14 26.82
CA LYS A 72 37.23 15.26 26.06
C LYS A 72 37.05 14.88 24.58
N LEU A 73 38.04 14.22 23.99
CA LEU A 73 37.98 13.76 22.60
C LEU A 73 36.88 12.72 22.40
N THR A 74 36.75 11.74 23.30
CA THR A 74 35.74 10.68 23.24
C THR A 74 34.31 11.22 23.35
N LEU A 75 34.11 12.23 24.20
CA LEU A 75 32.81 12.93 24.33
C LEU A 75 32.47 13.68 23.05
N THR A 76 33.41 14.44 22.49
CA THR A 76 33.20 15.19 21.25
C THR A 76 32.88 14.25 20.09
N VAL A 77 33.63 13.15 19.93
CA VAL A 77 33.37 12.15 18.89
C VAL A 77 31.97 11.52 19.07
N SER A 78 31.57 11.15 20.29
CA SER A 78 30.25 10.58 20.55
C SER A 78 29.11 11.57 20.23
N LEU A 79 29.27 12.84 20.59
CA LEU A 79 28.31 13.89 20.25
C LEU A 79 28.20 14.10 18.73
N CYS A 80 29.32 14.13 18.02
CA CYS A 80 29.34 14.23 16.56
C CYS A 80 28.62 13.06 15.89
N VAL A 81 28.81 11.83 16.38
CA VAL A 81 28.12 10.64 15.86
C VAL A 81 26.61 10.73 16.10
N ILE A 82 26.17 11.15 17.28
CA ILE A 82 24.73 11.30 17.59
C ILE A 82 24.09 12.38 16.70
N VAL A 83 24.73 13.54 16.56
CA VAL A 83 24.21 14.63 15.70
C VAL A 83 24.16 14.18 14.24
N GLY A 84 25.21 13.50 13.74
CA GLY A 84 25.23 12.94 12.40
C GLY A 84 24.11 11.93 12.15
N LEU A 85 23.84 11.04 13.11
CA LEU A 85 22.72 10.08 13.04
C LEU A 85 21.36 10.77 13.04
N LEU A 86 21.15 11.78 13.89
CA LEU A 86 19.89 12.52 13.93
C LEU A 86 19.62 13.26 12.62
N ILE A 87 20.65 13.88 12.03
CA ILE A 87 20.56 14.51 10.72
C ILE A 87 20.27 13.47 9.63
N GLY A 88 20.97 12.34 9.64
CA GLY A 88 20.77 11.25 8.69
C GLY A 88 19.35 10.67 8.77
N VAL A 89 18.80 10.46 9.97
CA VAL A 89 17.42 10.00 10.17
C VAL A 89 16.42 11.06 9.71
N GLY A 90 16.64 12.34 10.02
CA GLY A 90 15.76 13.43 9.58
C GLY A 90 15.68 13.55 8.06
N ILE A 91 16.84 13.49 7.39
CA ILE A 91 16.93 13.51 5.93
C ILE A 91 16.27 12.25 5.35
N GLY A 92 16.62 11.07 5.88
CA GLY A 92 16.06 9.79 5.43
C GLY A 92 14.54 9.75 5.56
N TYR A 93 13.98 10.22 6.68
CA TYR A 93 12.55 10.30 6.91
C TYR A 93 11.88 11.27 5.93
N HIS A 94 12.48 12.44 5.70
CA HIS A 94 11.94 13.42 4.75
C HIS A 94 11.93 12.90 3.31
N TYR A 95 13.00 12.23 2.86
CA TYR A 95 13.03 11.61 1.53
C TYR A 95 12.07 10.42 1.42
N PHE A 96 11.96 9.61 2.48
CA PHE A 96 11.11 8.44 2.48
C PHE A 96 9.61 8.80 2.48
N PHE A 97 9.21 9.78 3.27
CA PHE A 97 7.81 10.23 3.32
C PHE A 97 7.41 11.04 2.08
N LYS A 98 8.34 11.78 1.47
CA LYS A 98 8.04 12.58 0.27
C LYS A 98 7.80 11.72 -0.98
N GLN A 99 8.24 10.45 -1.01
CA GLN A 99 8.01 9.57 -2.16
C GLN A 99 6.59 8.99 -2.25
N ASN A 100 5.80 9.06 -1.18
CA ASN A 100 4.45 8.48 -1.17
C ASN A 100 3.34 9.51 -1.41
N THR A 101 3.69 10.78 -1.65
CA THR A 101 2.69 11.81 -1.95
C THR A 101 2.16 11.60 -3.36
N VAL A 102 1.01 10.94 -3.48
CA VAL A 102 0.32 10.76 -4.75
C VAL A 102 -0.30 12.09 -5.16
N SER A 103 -0.04 12.53 -6.40
CA SER A 103 -0.75 13.68 -6.98
C SER A 103 -2.07 13.18 -7.56
N TYR A 104 -3.18 13.67 -7.03
CA TYR A 104 -4.51 13.32 -7.51
C TYR A 104 -5.49 14.49 -7.36
N LYS A 105 -6.59 14.42 -8.10
CA LYS A 105 -7.73 15.33 -8.04
C LYS A 105 -9.00 14.50 -7.88
N VAL A 106 -9.87 14.89 -6.96
CA VAL A 106 -11.21 14.30 -6.81
C VAL A 106 -12.21 15.35 -7.25
N GLU A 107 -13.06 15.02 -8.21
CA GLU A 107 -14.11 15.92 -8.67
C GLU A 107 -15.34 15.87 -7.76
N ASN A 108 -16.27 16.79 -7.98
CA ASN A 108 -17.47 16.88 -7.19
C ASN A 108 -18.38 15.66 -7.39
N CYS A 109 -19.26 15.47 -6.42
CA CYS A 109 -20.28 14.43 -6.40
C CYS A 109 -21.34 14.73 -7.48
N GLU A 110 -21.43 13.88 -8.50
CA GLU A 110 -22.44 13.96 -9.56
C GLU A 110 -23.60 13.02 -9.24
N ALA A 111 -24.79 13.59 -9.08
CA ALA A 111 -26.01 12.83 -8.82
C ALA A 111 -26.50 12.19 -10.13
N GLU A 112 -26.05 10.97 -10.39
CA GLU A 112 -26.60 10.13 -11.45
C GLU A 112 -27.33 8.94 -10.86
N PHE A 113 -28.43 8.52 -11.50
CA PHE A 113 -29.04 7.24 -11.19
C PHE A 113 -28.07 6.13 -11.63
N PRO A 114 -27.78 5.13 -10.78
CA PRO A 114 -26.84 4.07 -11.09
C PRO A 114 -27.41 3.18 -12.20
N LYS A 115 -27.17 3.55 -13.46
CA LYS A 115 -27.08 2.57 -14.54
C LYS A 115 -25.70 1.95 -14.40
N PHE A 116 -25.62 0.93 -13.56
CA PHE A 116 -24.38 0.29 -13.15
C PHE A 116 -23.72 -0.38 -14.37
N ASN A 117 -22.79 0.31 -15.03
CA ASN A 117 -21.93 -0.27 -16.06
C ASN A 117 -20.53 -0.59 -15.52
N GLY A 118 -20.42 -0.76 -14.20
CA GLY A 118 -19.15 -0.97 -13.50
C GLY A 118 -18.32 0.32 -13.41
N PRO A 119 -17.20 0.28 -12.67
CA PRO A 119 -16.29 1.40 -12.58
C PRO A 119 -15.63 1.67 -13.94
N LEU A 120 -15.80 2.90 -14.42
CA LEU A 120 -15.15 3.35 -15.65
C LEU A 120 -13.74 3.81 -15.29
N VAL A 121 -12.74 3.04 -15.70
CA VAL A 121 -11.33 3.46 -15.58
C VAL A 121 -10.78 3.69 -16.97
N SER A 122 -10.16 4.85 -17.13
CA SER A 122 -9.51 5.30 -18.36
C SER A 122 -8.09 5.72 -18.03
N TYR A 123 -7.14 5.33 -18.88
CA TYR A 123 -5.74 5.71 -18.76
C TYR A 123 -5.32 6.49 -20.00
N ASP A 124 -4.79 7.69 -19.77
CA ASP A 124 -4.18 8.54 -20.78
C ASP A 124 -2.67 8.33 -20.75
N GLU A 125 -2.16 7.65 -21.77
CA GLU A 125 -0.74 7.30 -21.91
C GLU A 125 0.15 8.53 -22.11
N GLN A 126 -0.33 9.55 -22.84
CA GLN A 126 0.45 10.75 -23.14
C GLN A 126 0.69 11.57 -21.87
N ASN A 127 -0.36 11.73 -21.06
CA ASN A 127 -0.31 12.51 -19.83
C ASN A 127 0.01 11.65 -18.59
N LYS A 128 0.21 10.33 -18.75
CA LYS A 128 0.38 9.34 -17.67
C LYS A 128 -0.66 9.54 -16.56
N THR A 129 -1.91 9.74 -16.98
CA THR A 129 -3.00 10.14 -16.10
C THR A 129 -4.09 9.09 -16.09
N LEU A 130 -4.47 8.64 -14.91
CA LEU A 130 -5.52 7.65 -14.72
C LEU A 130 -6.78 8.33 -14.19
N SER A 131 -7.91 8.14 -14.85
CA SER A 131 -9.22 8.59 -14.37
C SER A 131 -10.05 7.37 -13.97
N ALA A 132 -10.54 7.33 -12.74
CA ALA A 132 -11.43 6.29 -12.24
C ALA A 132 -12.74 6.93 -11.76
N GLU A 133 -13.87 6.36 -12.19
CA GLU A 133 -15.19 6.71 -11.68
C GLU A 133 -15.56 5.75 -10.54
N VAL A 134 -15.76 6.30 -9.34
CA VAL A 134 -16.13 5.54 -8.14
C VAL A 134 -17.48 6.01 -7.61
N TRP A 135 -18.26 5.08 -7.08
CA TRP A 135 -19.52 5.35 -6.43
C TRP A 135 -19.32 5.41 -4.92
N VAL A 136 -19.62 6.56 -4.32
CA VAL A 136 -19.40 6.84 -2.90
C VAL A 136 -20.64 7.43 -2.26
N ASN A 137 -20.71 7.46 -0.94
CA ASN A 137 -21.76 8.17 -0.22
C ASN A 137 -21.66 9.69 -0.47
N CYS A 138 -22.80 10.38 -0.63
CA CYS A 138 -22.76 11.82 -0.92
C CYS A 138 -22.34 12.67 0.27
N CYS A 139 -22.60 12.21 1.51
CA CYS A 139 -22.49 13.03 2.71
C CYS A 139 -21.33 12.59 3.59
N GLY A 140 -20.54 13.55 4.06
CA GLY A 140 -19.50 13.28 5.03
C GLY A 140 -18.40 12.35 4.54
N VAL A 141 -18.18 12.25 3.22
CA VAL A 141 -17.15 11.37 2.63
C VAL A 141 -15.94 12.17 2.18
N GLU A 142 -14.78 11.63 2.52
CA GLU A 142 -13.48 12.02 1.98
C GLU A 142 -12.92 10.88 1.12
N VAL A 143 -12.57 11.17 -0.13
CA VAL A 143 -11.90 10.21 -1.02
C VAL A 143 -10.40 10.50 -1.00
N LYS A 144 -9.60 9.51 -0.62
CA LYS A 144 -8.13 9.60 -0.60
C LYS A 144 -7.52 8.64 -1.60
N VAL A 145 -6.34 8.98 -2.10
CA VAL A 145 -5.54 8.05 -2.91
C VAL A 145 -4.22 7.82 -2.20
N GLU A 146 -3.92 6.56 -1.94
CA GLU A 146 -2.65 6.10 -1.36
C GLU A 146 -1.92 5.24 -2.39
N LYS A 147 -0.59 5.22 -2.35
CA LYS A 147 0.23 4.35 -3.20
C LYS A 147 1.04 3.40 -2.34
N GLU A 148 0.97 2.12 -2.67
CA GLU A 148 1.73 1.05 -2.04
C GLU A 148 2.38 0.20 -3.14
N GLY A 149 3.69 0.36 -3.32
CA GLY A 149 4.39 -0.29 -4.44
C GLY A 149 3.88 0.22 -5.79
N SER A 150 3.38 -0.70 -6.62
CA SER A 150 2.74 -0.43 -7.92
C SER A 150 1.23 -0.23 -7.84
N THR A 151 0.63 -0.42 -6.67
CA THR A 151 -0.82 -0.36 -6.49
C THR A 151 -1.26 1.00 -5.96
N TYR A 152 -2.26 1.59 -6.60
CA TYR A 152 -2.93 2.83 -6.18
C TYR A 152 -4.27 2.47 -5.54
N LYS A 153 -4.44 2.86 -4.27
CA LYS A 153 -5.64 2.57 -3.48
C LYS A 153 -6.49 3.83 -3.36
N ILE A 154 -7.64 3.84 -4.00
CA ILE A 154 -8.69 4.84 -3.81
C ILE A 154 -9.51 4.43 -2.59
N LEU A 155 -9.54 5.25 -1.56
CA LEU A 155 -10.17 4.94 -0.27
C LEU A 155 -11.34 5.89 -0.03
N GLU A 156 -12.52 5.34 0.22
CA GLU A 156 -13.65 6.07 0.78
C GLU A 156 -13.55 6.11 2.30
N ARG A 157 -13.42 7.31 2.89
CA ARG A 157 -13.43 7.50 4.35
C ARG A 157 -14.66 8.29 4.77
N GLN A 158 -15.44 7.74 5.68
CA GLN A 158 -16.55 8.43 6.31
C GLN A 158 -16.03 9.32 7.45
N VAL A 159 -16.15 10.63 7.30
CA VAL A 159 -15.76 11.66 8.28
C VAL A 159 -16.98 12.34 8.90
N GLY A 160 -18.12 12.40 8.18
CA GLY A 160 -19.35 13.04 8.63
C GLY A 160 -20.55 12.09 8.70
N GLU A 161 -21.76 12.65 8.68
CA GLU A 161 -22.99 11.86 8.72
C GLU A 161 -23.19 11.03 7.46
N LEU A 162 -23.68 9.81 7.64
CA LEU A 162 -24.10 8.94 6.54
C LEU A 162 -25.46 9.39 6.03
N CYS A 163 -25.60 9.52 4.72
CA CYS A 163 -26.90 9.74 4.09
C CYS A 163 -27.29 8.60 3.14
N ARG A 164 -28.59 8.47 2.88
CA ARG A 164 -29.15 7.44 1.98
C ARG A 164 -29.06 7.89 0.52
N CYS A 165 -27.87 8.29 0.08
CA CYS A 165 -27.62 8.55 -1.32
C CYS A 165 -26.21 8.11 -1.71
N MET A 166 -26.08 7.77 -2.99
CA MET A 166 -24.81 7.47 -3.62
C MET A 166 -24.63 8.41 -4.79
N CYS A 167 -23.39 8.81 -5.04
CA CYS A 167 -23.04 9.61 -6.19
C CYS A 167 -21.75 9.13 -6.81
N LYS A 168 -21.59 9.50 -8.08
CA LYS A 168 -20.39 9.23 -8.84
C LYS A 168 -19.38 10.34 -8.56
N ARG A 169 -18.12 9.96 -8.34
CA ARG A 169 -16.99 10.88 -8.31
C ARG A 169 -15.90 10.41 -9.26
N LYS A 170 -15.36 11.35 -10.01
CA LYS A 170 -14.17 11.12 -10.84
C LYS A 170 -12.91 11.39 -10.02
N VAL A 171 -12.05 10.39 -9.95
CA VAL A 171 -10.75 10.44 -9.30
C VAL A 171 -9.69 10.39 -10.39
N THR A 172 -8.93 11.47 -10.52
CA THR A 172 -7.84 11.59 -11.48
C THR A 172 -6.51 11.48 -10.74
N ILE A 173 -5.70 10.48 -11.07
CA ILE A 173 -4.38 10.23 -10.51
C ILE A 173 -3.32 10.57 -11.56
N PHE A 174 -2.34 11.39 -11.20
CA PHE A 174 -1.30 11.85 -12.12
C PHE A 174 -0.01 11.04 -11.96
N ASN A 175 0.79 10.96 -13.03
CA ASN A 175 2.07 10.23 -13.07
C ASN A 175 1.92 8.75 -12.66
N VAL A 176 0.89 8.09 -13.20
CA VAL A 176 0.61 6.67 -12.95
C VAL A 176 1.41 5.83 -13.94
N SER A 177 1.92 4.68 -13.48
CA SER A 177 2.57 3.71 -14.36
C SER A 177 1.53 2.93 -15.16
N GLU A 178 1.82 2.54 -16.38
CA GLU A 178 0.89 1.78 -17.22
C GLU A 178 0.53 0.42 -16.60
N ASP A 179 1.49 -0.25 -15.99
CA ASP A 179 1.30 -1.52 -15.28
C ASP A 179 0.73 -1.38 -13.87
N ALA A 180 0.36 -0.16 -13.45
CA ALA A 180 -0.14 0.08 -12.11
C ALA A 180 -1.51 -0.59 -11.89
N GLU A 181 -1.63 -1.26 -10.75
CA GLU A 181 -2.91 -1.75 -10.27
C GLU A 181 -3.67 -0.60 -9.61
N VAL A 182 -4.97 -0.50 -9.85
CA VAL A 182 -5.82 0.44 -9.12
C VAL A 182 -6.89 -0.35 -8.40
N VAL A 183 -7.07 -0.08 -7.12
CA VAL A 183 -8.13 -0.68 -6.31
C VAL A 183 -8.93 0.41 -5.63
N PHE A 184 -10.22 0.20 -5.50
CA PHE A 184 -11.12 1.03 -4.73
C PHE A 184 -11.58 0.27 -3.49
N SER A 185 -11.47 0.90 -2.32
CA SER A 185 -12.03 0.40 -1.07
C SER A 185 -13.18 1.31 -0.67
N ASP A 186 -14.38 0.73 -0.56
CA ASP A 186 -15.54 1.47 -0.05
C ASP A 186 -15.49 1.64 1.48
N LYS A 187 -16.45 2.39 2.02
CA LYS A 187 -16.58 2.64 3.46
C LYS A 187 -16.80 1.37 4.31
N ASP A 188 -17.28 0.29 3.71
CA ASP A 188 -17.57 -0.98 4.37
C ASP A 188 -16.36 -1.94 4.31
N GLY A 189 -15.28 -1.53 3.63
CA GLY A 189 -14.05 -2.29 3.47
C GLY A 189 -14.09 -3.30 2.34
N ASN A 190 -15.06 -3.21 1.43
CA ASN A 190 -15.06 -4.04 0.22
C ASN A 190 -14.06 -3.47 -0.79
N TYR A 191 -13.35 -4.36 -1.48
CA TYR A 191 -12.34 -3.99 -2.47
C TYR A 191 -12.83 -4.28 -3.89
N TYR A 192 -12.65 -3.32 -4.78
CA TYR A 192 -12.98 -3.40 -6.20
C TYR A 192 -11.71 -3.15 -7.00
N THR A 193 -11.33 -4.09 -7.87
CA THR A 193 -10.17 -3.91 -8.74
C THR A 193 -10.56 -3.07 -9.95
N LEU A 194 -9.93 -1.92 -10.10
CA LEU A 194 -10.22 -0.89 -11.08
C LEU A 194 -9.20 -0.84 -12.22
N SER A 195 -8.18 -1.71 -12.24
CA SER A 195 -6.99 -1.52 -13.08
C SER A 195 -7.32 -1.29 -14.56
N PRO A 196 -6.72 -0.24 -15.19
CA PRO A 196 -7.03 0.20 -16.55
C PRO A 196 -6.58 -0.82 -17.61
N ASN A 197 -5.50 -1.54 -17.32
CA ASN A 197 -4.88 -2.53 -18.20
C ASN A 197 -5.22 -3.95 -17.78
N LEU A 198 -6.39 -4.16 -17.18
CA LEU A 198 -6.94 -5.50 -17.05
C LEU A 198 -7.02 -6.08 -18.47
N LYS A 199 -6.29 -7.16 -18.74
CA LYS A 199 -6.47 -7.94 -19.98
C LYS A 199 -7.56 -8.96 -19.73
N PHE A 200 -8.26 -9.38 -20.78
CA PHE A 200 -9.14 -10.54 -20.66
C PHE A 200 -8.34 -11.74 -20.14
N CYS A 201 -8.81 -12.35 -19.06
CA CYS A 201 -8.09 -13.38 -18.33
C CYS A 201 -8.80 -14.74 -18.38
N GLY A 202 -9.84 -14.87 -19.21
CA GLY A 202 -10.44 -16.17 -19.50
C GLY A 202 -9.46 -17.05 -20.29
N TRP A 203 -9.66 -18.36 -20.21
CA TRP A 203 -8.81 -19.36 -20.86
C TRP A 203 -9.63 -20.30 -21.73
N SER A 204 -8.96 -20.99 -22.65
CA SER A 204 -9.60 -21.88 -23.62
C SER A 204 -9.15 -23.33 -23.39
N THR A 205 -10.06 -24.29 -23.53
CA THR A 205 -9.71 -25.72 -23.51
C THR A 205 -9.04 -26.16 -24.81
N TYR A 206 -9.25 -25.40 -25.88
CA TYR A 206 -8.85 -25.76 -27.24
C TYR A 206 -9.53 -27.06 -27.73
N GLY A 207 -10.71 -27.37 -27.20
CA GLY A 207 -11.54 -28.49 -27.60
C GLY A 207 -11.92 -28.42 -29.07
N LYS A 208 -12.11 -29.59 -29.70
CA LYS A 208 -12.44 -29.69 -31.12
C LYS A 208 -13.81 -29.07 -31.42
N CYS A 209 -13.91 -28.34 -32.52
CA CYS A 209 -15.15 -27.79 -33.05
C CYS A 209 -15.14 -27.81 -34.58
N ASP A 210 -16.33 -27.80 -35.16
CA ASP A 210 -16.56 -27.64 -36.59
C ASP A 210 -17.19 -26.26 -36.90
N SER A 211 -17.93 -25.66 -35.95
CA SER A 211 -18.49 -24.31 -36.06
C SER A 211 -18.48 -23.52 -34.74
N ASP A 212 -18.75 -22.20 -34.80
CA ASP A 212 -18.80 -21.33 -33.61
C ASP A 212 -19.86 -21.80 -32.59
N GLU A 213 -20.96 -22.40 -33.06
CA GLU A 213 -22.02 -22.96 -32.23
C GLU A 213 -21.61 -24.24 -31.47
N ASP A 214 -20.45 -24.82 -31.80
CA ASP A 214 -19.85 -25.90 -31.03
C ASP A 214 -19.08 -25.39 -29.80
N CYS A 215 -18.80 -24.09 -29.75
CA CYS A 215 -18.03 -23.46 -28.69
C CYS A 215 -18.94 -22.71 -27.71
N LEU A 216 -18.72 -22.90 -26.42
CA LEU A 216 -19.52 -22.27 -25.38
C LEU A 216 -18.66 -21.70 -24.26
N ALA A 217 -19.05 -20.52 -23.79
CA ALA A 217 -18.49 -19.90 -22.59
C ALA A 217 -19.02 -20.63 -21.35
N SER A 218 -18.14 -21.41 -20.72
CA SER A 218 -18.35 -22.27 -19.55
C SER A 218 -17.61 -21.74 -18.31
N GLY A 219 -17.66 -22.50 -17.21
CA GLY A 219 -17.22 -22.10 -15.89
C GLY A 219 -18.29 -21.29 -15.18
N CYS A 220 -18.19 -21.20 -13.85
CA CYS A 220 -19.21 -20.55 -13.03
C CYS A 220 -19.35 -19.04 -13.34
N SER A 221 -18.27 -18.42 -13.82
CA SER A 221 -18.20 -17.00 -14.20
C SER A 221 -18.03 -16.79 -15.70
N LYS A 222 -18.33 -17.81 -16.52
CA LYS A 222 -18.17 -17.79 -18.00
C LYS A 222 -16.73 -17.51 -18.45
N GLN A 223 -15.74 -17.90 -17.65
CA GLN A 223 -14.33 -17.62 -17.89
C GLN A 223 -13.64 -18.64 -18.81
N VAL A 224 -14.28 -19.77 -19.10
CA VAL A 224 -13.70 -20.87 -19.89
C VAL A 224 -14.33 -20.90 -21.28
N CYS A 225 -13.56 -20.88 -22.35
CA CYS A 225 -14.06 -21.21 -23.69
C CYS A 225 -13.83 -22.69 -23.94
N GLN A 226 -14.90 -23.47 -24.07
CA GLN A 226 -14.82 -24.93 -24.24
C GLN A 226 -15.70 -25.43 -25.38
N SER A 227 -15.40 -26.63 -25.87
CA SER A 227 -16.25 -27.32 -26.82
C SER A 227 -17.45 -27.97 -26.12
N LYS A 228 -18.61 -27.98 -26.78
CA LYS A 228 -19.80 -28.70 -26.29
C LYS A 228 -19.62 -30.21 -26.23
N PHE A 229 -18.62 -30.75 -26.92
CA PHE A 229 -18.30 -32.17 -26.95
C PHE A 229 -17.40 -32.60 -25.78
N GLU A 230 -16.87 -31.65 -25.01
CA GLU A 230 -16.09 -31.90 -23.80
C GLU A 230 -17.01 -32.04 -22.57
N GLY A 231 -16.49 -32.68 -21.52
CA GLY A 231 -17.16 -32.68 -20.23
C GLY A 231 -17.20 -31.27 -19.61
N SER A 232 -18.22 -30.99 -18.79
CA SER A 232 -18.34 -29.69 -18.11
C SER A 232 -17.17 -29.45 -17.16
N ILE A 233 -16.50 -28.31 -17.32
CA ILE A 233 -15.42 -27.87 -16.44
C ILE A 233 -16.01 -27.02 -15.31
N ILE A 234 -15.87 -27.51 -14.09
CA ILE A 234 -16.30 -26.80 -12.88
C ILE A 234 -15.15 -25.94 -12.39
N THR A 235 -15.37 -24.64 -12.33
CA THR A 235 -14.44 -23.65 -11.75
C THR A 235 -15.00 -23.14 -10.42
N THR A 236 -14.18 -22.40 -9.66
CA THR A 236 -14.70 -21.58 -8.57
C THR A 236 -15.67 -20.52 -9.11
N CYS A 237 -16.62 -20.11 -8.28
CA CYS A 237 -17.63 -19.08 -8.58
C CYS A 237 -17.17 -17.66 -8.22
N GLU A 238 -15.86 -17.43 -8.22
CA GLU A 238 -15.27 -16.13 -7.96
C GLU A 238 -15.35 -15.29 -9.23
N TRP A 239 -16.08 -14.17 -9.16
CA TRP A 239 -16.21 -13.25 -10.27
C TRP A 239 -15.03 -12.26 -10.28
N PHE A 240 -14.26 -12.27 -11.37
CA PHE A 240 -13.25 -11.24 -11.66
C PHE A 240 -13.69 -10.41 -12.86
N ASP A 241 -13.45 -9.11 -12.82
CA ASP A 241 -13.80 -8.20 -13.91
C ASP A 241 -13.15 -8.56 -15.25
N CYS A 242 -11.99 -9.24 -15.22
CA CYS A 242 -11.29 -9.70 -16.43
C CYS A 242 -11.97 -10.88 -17.15
N TYR A 243 -13.02 -11.47 -16.56
CA TYR A 243 -13.86 -12.49 -17.21
C TYR A 243 -14.99 -11.91 -18.06
N ASN A 244 -15.20 -10.58 -18.00
CA ASN A 244 -16.26 -9.94 -18.77
C ASN A 244 -15.90 -9.87 -20.26
N ALA A 245 -16.24 -10.92 -21.02
CA ALA A 245 -15.94 -11.04 -22.45
C ALA A 245 -16.42 -9.83 -23.27
N ARG A 246 -17.60 -9.28 -22.95
CA ARG A 246 -18.14 -8.08 -23.61
C ARG A 246 -17.27 -6.84 -23.35
N LYS A 247 -16.75 -6.67 -22.13
CA LYS A 247 -15.86 -5.54 -21.79
C LYS A 247 -14.57 -5.55 -22.62
N PHE A 248 -14.07 -6.74 -22.97
CA PHE A 248 -12.83 -6.91 -23.72
C PHE A 248 -13.02 -7.17 -25.22
N ASN A 249 -14.25 -7.08 -25.72
CA ASN A 249 -14.61 -7.38 -27.10
C ASN A 249 -14.05 -8.72 -27.58
N VAL A 250 -14.18 -9.75 -26.73
CA VAL A 250 -13.80 -11.13 -27.06
C VAL A 250 -15.02 -12.04 -27.03
N ALA A 251 -14.98 -13.09 -27.83
CA ALA A 251 -15.99 -14.14 -27.89
C ALA A 251 -15.33 -15.51 -27.98
N CYS A 252 -16.03 -16.52 -27.45
CA CYS A 252 -15.63 -17.91 -27.59
C CYS A 252 -16.10 -18.41 -28.96
N LYS A 253 -15.15 -18.73 -29.85
CA LYS A 253 -15.40 -19.09 -31.25
C LYS A 253 -14.57 -20.29 -31.69
N CYS A 254 -14.94 -20.89 -32.80
CA CYS A 254 -14.19 -21.97 -33.43
C CYS A 254 -13.12 -21.40 -34.35
N VAL A 255 -11.87 -21.39 -33.88
CA VAL A 255 -10.72 -20.88 -34.63
C VAL A 255 -9.80 -22.05 -34.95
N GLU A 256 -9.59 -22.31 -36.25
CA GLU A 256 -8.75 -23.41 -36.74
C GLU A 256 -9.18 -24.79 -36.19
N GLY A 257 -10.50 -25.01 -36.10
CA GLY A 257 -11.08 -26.27 -35.60
C GLY A 257 -10.97 -26.45 -34.08
N ARG A 258 -10.66 -25.38 -33.33
CA ARG A 258 -10.54 -25.39 -31.86
C ARG A 258 -11.31 -24.24 -31.22
N CYS A 259 -11.99 -24.52 -30.11
CA CYS A 259 -12.68 -23.49 -29.34
C CYS A 259 -11.70 -22.60 -28.59
N GLN A 260 -11.71 -21.31 -28.92
CA GLN A 260 -10.78 -20.32 -28.40
C GLN A 260 -11.47 -18.97 -28.17
N TRP A 261 -11.02 -18.25 -27.13
CA TRP A 261 -11.32 -16.83 -27.00
C TRP A 261 -10.60 -16.04 -28.09
N THR A 262 -11.36 -15.30 -28.90
CA THR A 262 -10.82 -14.44 -29.96
C THR A 262 -11.52 -13.08 -29.93
N ARG A 263 -10.89 -12.04 -30.49
CA ARG A 263 -11.50 -10.72 -30.59
C ARG A 263 -12.66 -10.75 -31.58
N GLU A 264 -13.78 -10.11 -31.24
CA GLU A 264 -14.84 -9.85 -32.20
C GLU A 264 -14.33 -8.80 -33.21
N GLN A 265 -14.19 -9.21 -34.47
CA GLN A 265 -13.91 -8.31 -35.60
C GLN A 265 -15.20 -7.63 -36.06
#